data_AF-B7RMN5-F1
#
_entry.id   AF-B7RMN5-F1
#
_cell.length_a   1.000
_cell.length_b   1.000
_cell.length_c   1.000
_cell.angle_alpha   90.00
_cell.angle_beta   90.00
_cell.angle_gamma   90.00
#
_symmetry.space_group_name_H-M   'P 1'
#
loop_
_entity.id
_entity.type
_entity.pdbx_description
1 polymer ?
#
loop_
_entity_poly.entity_id
_entity_poly.type
_entity_poly.pdbx_seq_one_letter_code
_entity_poly.pdbx_strand_id
1 'polypeptide(L)'
;MAIHAGQRQAIASQNVANSDTPGYVAKDIAAFETLYQSSRDGTVQRATRTGHLNGSVDGMQVTEPFEVRDEASPNGNAVSLETEMLRSLDAKRQHDRSLAIYKSALSVLRSTIGK
;
A
#
# COMPACT_ATOMS: atom_id res chain seq x y z
N MET A 1 4.70 -4.23 -0.65
CA MET A 1 3.45 -4.77 -0.07
C MET A 1 3.28 -4.35 1.39
N ALA A 2 4.19 -4.61 2.33
CA ALA A 2 4.04 -4.19 3.73
C ALA A 2 3.87 -2.67 3.94
N ILE A 3 4.74 -1.86 3.33
CA ILE A 3 4.67 -0.38 3.41
C ILE A 3 3.37 0.13 2.80
N HIS A 4 2.98 -0.39 1.63
CA HIS A 4 1.73 -0.05 0.94
C HIS A 4 0.50 -0.39 1.81
N ALA A 5 0.48 -1.56 2.42
CA ALA A 5 -0.58 -1.95 3.35
C ALA A 5 -0.67 -0.99 4.55
N GLY A 6 0.46 -0.58 5.12
CA GLY A 6 0.50 0.43 6.19
C GLY A 6 -0.04 1.80 5.74
N GLN A 7 0.30 2.24 4.53
CA GLN A 7 -0.23 3.48 3.96
C GLN A 7 -1.75 3.42 3.75
N ARG A 8 -2.26 2.32 3.19
CA ARG A 8 -3.71 2.13 3.02
C ARG A 8 -4.45 2.08 4.35
N GLN A 9 -3.87 1.45 5.38
CA GLN A 9 -4.43 1.47 6.74
C GLN A 9 -4.49 2.88 7.33
N ALA A 10 -3.44 3.68 7.14
CA ALA A 10 -3.41 5.07 7.61
C ALA A 10 -4.50 5.91 6.95
N ILE A 11 -4.69 5.75 5.63
CA ILE A 11 -5.75 6.44 4.88
C ILE A 11 -7.14 6.01 5.34
N ALA A 12 -7.38 4.71 5.50
CA ALA A 12 -8.66 4.22 6.01
C ALA A 12 -8.97 4.76 7.41
N SER A 13 -7.96 4.82 8.29
CA SER A 13 -8.09 5.42 9.62
C SER A 13 -8.42 6.92 9.55
N GLN A 14 -7.82 7.64 8.60
CA GLN A 14 -8.11 9.06 8.36
C GLN A 14 -9.54 9.26 7.84
N ASN A 15 -10.03 8.41 6.93
CA ASN A 15 -11.40 8.48 6.44
C ASN A 15 -12.40 8.22 7.58
N VAL A 16 -12.16 7.19 8.40
CA VAL A 16 -12.98 6.90 9.61
C VAL A 16 -13.02 8.10 10.55
N ALA A 17 -11.87 8.74 10.81
CA ALA A 17 -11.82 9.91 11.69
C ALA A 17 -12.62 11.12 11.15
N ASN A 18 -12.87 11.16 9.84
CA ASN A 18 -13.64 12.22 9.18
C ASN A 18 -15.04 11.76 8.73
N SER A 19 -15.56 10.63 9.24
CA SER A 19 -16.88 10.11 8.86
C SER A 19 -18.05 11.04 9.22
N ASP A 20 -17.85 11.96 10.17
CA ASP A 20 -18.85 12.94 10.57
C ASP A 20 -18.49 14.36 10.11
N THR A 21 -17.47 14.52 9.26
CA THR A 21 -17.05 15.83 8.75
C THR A 21 -17.84 16.17 7.48
N PRO A 22 -18.69 17.23 7.49
CA PRO A 22 -19.46 17.62 6.31
C PRO A 22 -18.55 17.95 5.13
N GLY A 23 -18.87 17.41 3.94
CA GLY A 23 -18.12 17.67 2.71
C GLY A 23 -16.75 16.99 2.62
N TYR A 24 -16.40 16.10 3.55
CA TYR A 24 -15.19 15.30 3.43
C TYR A 24 -15.31 14.27 2.30
N VAL A 25 -14.23 14.10 1.53
CA VAL A 25 -14.14 13.12 0.45
C VAL A 25 -13.13 12.06 0.84
N ALA A 26 -13.56 10.79 0.82
CA ALA A 26 -12.71 9.66 1.13
C ALA A 26 -11.49 9.61 0.19
N LYS A 27 -10.35 9.16 0.71
CA LYS A 27 -9.14 8.95 -0.11
C LYS A 27 -8.80 7.46 -0.17
N ASP A 28 -8.10 7.04 -1.21
CA ASP A 28 -7.46 5.73 -1.28
C ASP A 28 -6.16 5.83 -2.09
N ILE A 29 -5.35 4.77 -2.09
CA ILE A 29 -4.16 4.61 -2.92
C ILE A 29 -4.36 3.46 -3.91
N ALA A 30 -3.67 3.54 -5.04
CA ALA A 30 -3.72 2.52 -6.08
C ALA A 30 -3.38 1.12 -5.52
N ALA A 31 -3.93 0.08 -6.13
CA ALA A 31 -3.64 -1.29 -5.72
C ALA A 31 -2.14 -1.59 -5.84
N PHE A 32 -1.61 -2.41 -4.93
CA PHE A 32 -0.18 -2.78 -4.94
C PHE A 32 0.24 -3.43 -6.26
N GLU A 33 -0.66 -4.20 -6.89
CA GLU A 33 -0.40 -4.83 -8.18
C GLU A 33 -0.15 -3.80 -9.29
N THR A 34 -0.92 -2.71 -9.33
CA THR A 34 -0.72 -1.62 -10.30
C THR A 34 0.68 -1.01 -10.16
N LEU A 35 1.13 -0.76 -8.92
CA LEU A 35 2.48 -0.24 -8.66
C LEU A 35 3.58 -1.21 -9.12
N TYR A 36 3.35 -2.51 -8.94
CA TYR A 36 4.29 -3.54 -9.37
C TYR A 36 4.30 -3.71 -10.89
N GLN A 37 3.16 -3.59 -11.57
CA GLN A 37 3.06 -3.66 -13.03
C GLN A 37 3.67 -2.43 -13.71
N SER A 38 3.44 -1.22 -13.20
CA SER A 38 4.11 0.00 -13.69
C SER A 38 5.64 -0.08 -13.59
N SER A 39 6.14 -0.86 -12.62
CA SER A 39 7.58 -1.14 -12.50
C SER A 39 8.11 -2.11 -13.56
N ARG A 40 7.25 -2.85 -14.28
CA ARG A 40 7.67 -3.78 -15.36
C ARG A 40 7.79 -3.11 -16.73
N ASP A 41 6.99 -2.09 -17.00
CA ASP A 41 7.04 -1.34 -18.26
C ASP A 41 8.29 -0.46 -18.37
N GLY A 42 8.91 -0.12 -17.24
CA GLY A 42 10.27 0.42 -17.15
C GLY A 42 11.29 -0.70 -16.94
N THR A 43 11.99 -1.10 -18.00
CA THR A 43 12.94 -2.23 -18.04
C THR A 43 14.26 -2.00 -17.28
N VAL A 44 14.26 -1.20 -16.23
CA VAL A 44 15.47 -0.85 -15.48
C VAL A 44 15.52 -1.68 -14.21
N GLN A 45 16.61 -2.43 -14.01
CA GLN A 45 16.81 -3.14 -12.76
C GLN A 45 16.83 -2.13 -11.59
N ARG A 46 16.44 -2.52 -10.38
CA ARG A 46 16.55 -1.64 -9.22
C ARG A 46 17.89 -1.88 -8.54
N ALA A 47 18.73 -0.85 -8.48
CA ALA A 47 19.99 -0.93 -7.77
C ALA A 47 19.74 -0.73 -6.27
N THR A 48 20.32 -1.59 -5.44
CA THR A 48 20.33 -1.40 -3.98
C THR A 48 21.36 -0.37 -3.53
N ARG A 49 22.31 -0.01 -4.41
CA ARG A 49 23.39 0.96 -4.18
C ARG A 49 23.85 1.55 -5.50
N THR A 50 24.32 2.80 -5.47
CA THR A 50 24.73 3.59 -6.65
C THR A 50 25.80 2.92 -7.52
N GLY A 51 26.58 1.97 -6.96
CA GLY A 51 27.62 1.21 -7.67
C GLY A 51 27.18 -0.16 -8.22
N HIS A 52 25.91 -0.57 -8.07
CA HIS A 52 25.41 -1.78 -8.74
C HIS A 52 25.11 -1.47 -10.22
N LEU A 53 25.64 -2.29 -11.12
CA LEU A 53 25.51 -2.11 -12.56
C LEU A 53 24.04 -2.20 -13.02
N ASN A 54 23.65 -1.33 -13.94
CA ASN A 54 22.36 -1.31 -14.66
C ASN A 54 21.11 -1.06 -13.80
N GLY A 55 21.26 -0.55 -12.57
CA GLY A 55 20.11 -0.29 -11.72
C GLY A 55 19.84 1.19 -11.43
N SER A 56 18.57 1.59 -11.52
CA SER A 56 18.10 2.89 -11.02
C SER A 56 18.02 2.86 -9.49
N VAL A 57 18.43 3.95 -8.85
CA VAL A 57 18.31 4.16 -7.39
C VAL A 57 16.97 4.74 -6.99
N ASP A 58 16.02 4.83 -7.93
CA ASP A 58 14.74 5.47 -7.65
C ASP A 58 14.05 4.79 -6.46
N GLY A 59 13.63 5.65 -5.54
CA GLY A 59 13.07 5.27 -4.25
C GLY A 59 11.80 4.46 -4.44
N MET A 60 11.32 3.83 -3.36
CA MET A 60 9.98 3.25 -3.39
C MET A 60 9.02 4.42 -3.67
N GLN A 61 8.38 4.44 -4.85
CA GLN A 61 7.43 5.52 -5.16
C GLN A 61 6.33 5.50 -4.11
N VAL A 62 6.20 6.63 -3.40
CA VAL A 62 5.06 6.88 -2.52
C VAL A 62 3.85 6.99 -3.42
N THR A 63 2.85 6.14 -3.21
CA THR A 63 1.62 6.20 -3.99
C THR A 63 0.86 7.44 -3.58
N GLU A 64 0.66 8.36 -4.52
CA GLU A 64 -0.19 9.52 -4.30
C GLU A 64 -1.64 9.08 -4.04
N PRO A 65 -2.26 9.51 -2.93
CA PRO A 65 -3.66 9.24 -2.67
C PRO A 65 -4.55 9.93 -3.71
N PHE A 66 -5.64 9.27 -4.10
CA PHE A 66 -6.69 9.84 -4.94
C PHE A 66 -8.03 9.92 -4.20
N GLU A 67 -8.90 10.83 -4.61
CA GLU A 67 -10.24 10.98 -4.06
C GLU A 67 -11.17 9.86 -4.56
N VAL A 68 -11.88 9.22 -3.64
CA VAL A 68 -12.95 8.26 -3.92
C VAL A 68 -14.28 8.96 -3.67
N ARG A 69 -15.05 9.15 -4.74
CA ARG A 69 -16.40 9.73 -4.69
C ARG A 69 -17.41 8.62 -4.94
N ASP A 70 -17.77 7.90 -3.88
CA ASP A 70 -18.91 6.99 -3.89
C ASP A 70 -20.24 7.75 -3.69
N GLU A 71 -21.37 7.03 -3.77
CA GLU A 71 -22.69 7.59 -3.50
C GLU A 71 -22.71 8.30 -2.14
N ALA A 72 -22.90 9.63 -2.17
CA ALA A 72 -22.87 10.45 -0.98
C ALA A 72 -24.01 10.06 -0.04
N SER A 73 -23.69 9.93 1.25
CA SER A 73 -24.72 9.84 2.29
C SER A 73 -25.60 11.10 2.26
N PRO A 74 -26.86 11.05 2.76
CA PRO A 74 -27.78 12.18 2.74
C PRO A 74 -27.24 13.46 3.40
N ASN A 75 -26.20 13.34 4.24
CA ASN A 75 -25.51 14.43 4.93
C ASN A 75 -24.38 15.08 4.09
N GLY A 76 -24.14 14.62 2.85
CA GLY A 76 -23.10 15.15 1.96
C GLY A 76 -21.68 14.63 2.25
N ASN A 77 -21.53 13.60 3.10
CA ASN A 77 -20.25 12.91 3.28
C ASN A 77 -20.15 11.68 2.35
N ALA A 78 -18.99 11.46 1.76
CA ALA A 78 -18.70 10.32 0.87
C ALA A 78 -17.99 9.16 1.59
N VAL A 79 -17.90 9.16 2.93
CA VAL A 79 -17.29 8.10 3.74
C VAL A 79 -18.34 7.10 4.23
N SER A 80 -18.16 5.82 3.89
CA SER A 80 -18.90 4.69 4.51
C SER A 80 -18.03 3.99 5.54
N LEU A 81 -18.47 3.96 6.79
CA LEU A 81 -17.76 3.30 7.90
C LEU A 81 -17.59 1.80 7.65
N GLU A 82 -18.62 1.11 7.12
CA GLU A 82 -18.53 -0.31 6.79
C GLU A 82 -17.44 -0.57 5.75
N THR A 83 -17.37 0.29 4.74
CA THR A 83 -16.38 0.19 3.66
C THR A 83 -14.98 0.44 4.19
N GLU A 84 -14.78 1.45 5.04
CA GLU A 84 -13.47 1.73 5.62
C GLU A 84 -13.00 0.65 6.61
N MET A 85 -13.91 0.01 7.32
CA MET A 85 -13.59 -1.17 8.15
C MET A 85 -13.12 -2.35 7.30
N LEU A 86 -13.78 -2.62 6.17
CA LEU A 86 -13.35 -3.65 5.23
C LEU A 86 -11.97 -3.33 4.63
N ARG A 87 -11.75 -2.08 4.20
CA ARG A 87 -10.44 -1.61 3.71
C ARG A 87 -9.34 -1.79 4.75
N SER A 88 -9.62 -1.48 6.01
CA SER A 88 -8.69 -1.67 7.13
C SER A 88 -8.34 -3.14 7.36
N LEU A 89 -9.34 -4.03 7.28
CA LEU A 89 -9.14 -5.48 7.40
C LEU A 89 -8.26 -6.02 6.26
N ASP A 90 -8.51 -5.58 5.03
CA ASP A 90 -7.72 -6.01 3.88
C ASP A 90 -6.29 -5.48 3.93
N ALA A 91 -6.08 -4.25 4.37
CA ALA A 91 -4.76 -3.70 4.65
C ALA A 91 -4.01 -4.57 5.68
N LYS A 92 -4.65 -4.93 6.79
CA LYS A 92 -4.07 -5.84 7.80
C LYS A 92 -3.68 -7.20 7.18
N ARG A 93 -4.56 -7.81 6.39
CA ARG A 93 -4.28 -9.10 5.72
C ARG A 93 -3.07 -9.00 4.78
N GLN A 94 -2.96 -7.92 4.02
CA GLN A 94 -1.83 -7.69 3.10
C GLN A 94 -0.51 -7.48 3.88
N HIS A 95 -0.57 -6.77 5.01
CA HIS A 95 0.56 -6.60 5.89
C HIS A 95 1.05 -7.94 6.47
N ASP A 96 0.14 -8.74 7.03
CA ASP A 96 0.46 -10.04 7.62
C ASP A 96 1.05 -11.01 6.57
N ARG A 97 0.50 -11.01 5.35
CA ARG A 97 1.06 -11.76 4.21
C ARG A 97 2.48 -11.32 3.89
N SER A 98 2.74 -10.01 3.88
CA SER A 98 4.07 -9.47 3.60
C SER A 98 5.10 -9.92 4.64
N LEU A 99 4.72 -9.94 5.92
CA LEU A 99 5.57 -10.44 6.99
C LEU A 99 5.85 -11.94 6.85
N ALA A 100 4.85 -12.74 6.44
CA ALA A 100 5.04 -14.16 6.19
C ALA A 100 6.05 -14.42 5.05
N ILE A 101 5.95 -13.68 3.94
CA ILE A 101 6.90 -13.75 2.82
C ILE A 101 8.31 -13.37 3.30
N TYR A 102 8.44 -12.30 4.07
CA TYR A 102 9.73 -11.86 4.61
C TYR A 102 10.38 -12.93 5.50
N LYS A 103 9.60 -13.51 6.41
CA LYS A 103 10.07 -14.62 7.28
C LYS A 103 10.53 -15.83 6.46
N SER A 104 9.80 -16.18 5.41
CA SER A 104 10.17 -17.26 4.50
C SER A 104 11.49 -16.97 3.78
N ALA A 105 11.65 -15.77 3.21
CA ALA A 105 12.89 -15.36 2.54
C ALA A 105 14.10 -15.37 3.50
N LEU A 106 13.91 -14.91 4.75
CA LEU A 106 14.96 -14.95 5.77
C LEU A 106 15.34 -16.39 6.14
N SER A 107 14.38 -17.31 6.17
CA SER A 107 14.65 -18.74 6.39
C SER A 107 15.55 -19.32 5.30
N VAL A 108 15.24 -19.01 4.04
CA VAL A 108 16.05 -19.44 2.88
C VAL A 108 17.46 -18.86 2.98
N LEU A 109 17.61 -17.56 3.22
CA LEU A 109 18.92 -16.92 3.38
C LEU A 109 19.74 -17.52 4.53
N ARG A 110 19.10 -17.87 5.65
CA ARG A 110 19.77 -18.54 6.76
C ARG A 110 20.21 -19.95 6.39
N SER A 111 19.41 -20.69 5.60
CA SER A 111 19.78 -22.03 5.15
C SER A 111 20.97 -22.04 4.18
N THR A 112 21.17 -20.97 3.40
CA THR A 112 22.27 -20.89 2.43
C THR A 112 23.58 -20.42 3.07
N ILE A 113 23.52 -19.71 4.20
CA ILE A 113 24.70 -19.29 4.98
C ILE A 113 25.11 -20.38 5.99
N GLY A 114 24.16 -21.20 6.44
CA GLY A 114 24.39 -22.30 7.39
C GLY A 114 24.90 -23.58 6.74
N LYS A 115 26.11 -23.54 6.15
CA LYS A 115 27.06 -24.65 6.01
C LYS A 115 28.48 -24.12 5.90
#